data_AF-A0A5C6UEX5-F1
#
_entry.id   AF-A0A5C6UEX5-F1
#
_cell.length_a   1.000
_cell.length_b   1.000
_cell.length_c   1.000
_cell.angle_alpha   90.00
_cell.angle_beta   90.00
_cell.angle_gamma   90.00
#
_symmetry.space_group_name_H-M   'P 1'
#
loop_
_entity.id
_entity.type
_entity.pdbx_description
1 polymer ?
#
loop_
_entity_poly.entity_id
_entity_poly.type
_entity_poly.pdbx_seq_one_letter_code
_entity_poly.pdbx_strand_id
1 'polypeptide(L)'
;MFNVDAPAENIGALTAWLKKEHRSDFLYRGQTKDYPVMVPSVYRHLVPDMSDPSPMAKVDPDRLDGLSLQALARLDMLQLLIRLAGVGLGNIIAQQYGLTSESLDVTESIDVASFFATRRYPHYDQVVDGIGVIYRFDSSADRRLSPPFRMRDLDDLFERGKSDIGFFDFFVQKRSLDRVFDRDRWFGLEEAEERVVSTIPFATSWRDLRESLDAQRAERPLQPRGKHDRLAKAIDGLDWGKTRFAEQHGGFLRPAIFWNSAVPKRHSVVRTRTDMALAYGGVGLPGDLDLPDDPGPIRALPLVIPSSAIKQTAIGVENIRARPDCQPFFFRHGPTRAAPILRRSLWPEPSEDSLYGALWHEAIEALARRHYPNHIPPVDDPEQGLLDRGYRVVGEAKTRDARNLDDLYRGQLEDVDEVICAFGATPDLLAAKGDALAELGRSRAALGTFANGLRTDRTNVNLLVGLVGLLRGRGRKRWERRLVDYARTIHADDLRLIEADTALCLDAFDLERAVPVVDRGLTLTVEGSREWGRLVFYRIIVAELLGDRVLSTELRAAAERFEVGYAELDHVVETVRHRYERQR
;
A
#
# COMPACT_ATOMS: atom_id res chain seq x y z
N MET A 1 -38.24 -7.66 -5.56
CA MET A 1 -36.80 -7.46 -5.83
C MET A 1 -36.60 -5.97 -6.10
N PHE A 2 -35.60 -5.32 -5.52
CA PHE A 2 -35.42 -3.87 -5.62
C PHE A 2 -34.82 -3.49 -6.99
N ASN A 3 -35.66 -3.02 -7.92
CA ASN A 3 -35.25 -2.57 -9.25
C ASN A 3 -35.19 -1.03 -9.31
N VAL A 4 -34.80 -0.47 -10.46
CA VAL A 4 -34.63 0.98 -10.61
C VAL A 4 -35.95 1.77 -10.45
N ASP A 5 -37.09 1.18 -10.85
CA ASP A 5 -38.41 1.81 -10.77
C ASP A 5 -39.02 1.70 -9.36
N ALA A 6 -38.61 0.70 -8.60
CA ALA A 6 -39.03 0.43 -7.23
C ALA A 6 -37.80 0.13 -6.33
N PRO A 7 -36.91 1.12 -6.13
CA PRO A 7 -35.71 0.93 -5.33
C PRO A 7 -36.07 0.81 -3.85
N ALA A 8 -35.20 0.15 -3.08
CA ALA A 8 -35.34 0.09 -1.63
C ALA A 8 -35.44 1.50 -1.03
N GLU A 9 -36.17 1.63 0.07
CA GLU A 9 -36.37 2.93 0.73
C GLU A 9 -35.05 3.56 1.21
N ASN A 10 -34.11 2.71 1.63
CA ASN A 10 -32.77 3.12 2.01
C ASN A 10 -31.78 1.94 1.95
N ILE A 11 -30.49 2.25 2.11
CA ILE A 11 -29.42 1.26 2.16
C ILE A 11 -29.61 0.23 3.29
N GLY A 12 -30.17 0.64 4.44
CA GLY A 12 -30.46 -0.27 5.56
C GLY A 12 -31.51 -1.34 5.19
N ALA A 13 -32.59 -0.95 4.51
CA ALA A 13 -33.60 -1.87 4.03
C ALA A 13 -33.04 -2.87 2.99
N LEU A 14 -32.21 -2.37 2.06
CA LEU A 14 -31.57 -3.23 1.06
C LEU A 14 -30.59 -4.23 1.71
N THR A 15 -29.70 -3.75 2.57
CA THR A 15 -28.68 -4.61 3.22
C THR A 15 -29.29 -5.65 4.14
N ALA A 16 -30.34 -5.30 4.89
CA ALA A 16 -31.09 -6.26 5.70
C ALA A 16 -31.70 -7.38 4.86
N TRP A 17 -32.18 -7.07 3.66
CA TRP A 17 -32.68 -8.06 2.71
C TRP A 17 -31.53 -8.90 2.11
N LEU A 18 -30.46 -8.25 1.63
CA LEU A 18 -29.30 -8.96 1.05
C LEU A 18 -28.64 -9.91 2.05
N LYS A 19 -28.57 -9.55 3.34
CA LYS A 19 -28.03 -10.41 4.40
C LYS A 19 -28.87 -11.67 4.62
N LYS A 20 -30.20 -11.60 4.46
CA LYS A 20 -31.08 -12.77 4.54
C LYS A 20 -30.90 -13.71 3.35
N GLU A 21 -30.64 -13.14 2.18
CA GLU A 21 -30.44 -13.86 0.92
C GLU A 21 -28.97 -14.21 0.65
N HIS A 22 -28.07 -13.95 1.59
CA HIS A 22 -26.64 -14.14 1.39
C HIS A 22 -26.26 -15.63 1.34
N ARG A 23 -25.33 -15.95 0.45
CA ARG A 23 -24.68 -17.25 0.33
C ARG A 23 -23.18 -17.04 0.21
N SER A 24 -22.39 -18.03 0.62
CA SER A 24 -20.92 -17.96 0.63
C SER A 24 -20.24 -17.86 -0.74
N ASP A 25 -21.01 -18.01 -1.81
CA ASP A 25 -20.60 -17.84 -3.20
C ASP A 25 -21.03 -16.49 -3.78
N PHE A 26 -21.71 -15.63 -3.01
CA PHE A 26 -22.06 -14.29 -3.47
C PHE A 26 -20.96 -13.28 -3.20
N LEU A 27 -20.61 -12.55 -4.25
CA LEU A 27 -19.71 -11.39 -4.22
C LEU A 27 -20.51 -10.14 -4.54
N TYR A 28 -20.15 -9.02 -3.92
CA TYR A 28 -20.89 -7.77 -4.00
C TYR A 28 -20.00 -6.63 -4.49
N ARG A 29 -20.59 -5.67 -5.21
CA ARG A 29 -19.96 -4.42 -5.60
C ARG A 29 -20.93 -3.27 -5.42
N GLY A 30 -20.59 -2.30 -4.59
CA GLY A 30 -21.36 -1.07 -4.44
C GLY A 30 -20.97 -0.01 -5.45
N GLN A 31 -21.94 0.73 -5.98
CA GLN A 31 -21.74 1.92 -6.77
C GLN A 31 -22.79 2.99 -6.44
N THR A 32 -22.40 4.26 -6.51
CA THR A 32 -23.29 5.42 -6.28
C THR A 32 -24.30 5.67 -7.40
N LYS A 33 -24.19 4.93 -8.51
CA LYS A 33 -25.12 4.92 -9.64
C LYS A 33 -24.96 3.64 -10.46
N ASP A 34 -25.96 3.32 -11.28
CA ASP A 34 -25.85 2.24 -12.26
C ASP A 34 -24.98 2.66 -13.46
N TYR A 35 -24.13 1.75 -13.90
CA TYR A 35 -23.28 1.91 -15.07
C TYR A 35 -23.72 0.91 -16.15
N PRO A 36 -24.10 1.37 -17.36
CA PRO A 36 -24.45 0.47 -18.47
C PRO A 36 -23.30 -0.46 -18.86
N VAL A 37 -22.07 0.07 -18.81
CA VAL A 37 -20.82 -0.67 -19.05
C VAL A 37 -20.00 -0.76 -17.78
N MET A 38 -19.70 -1.99 -17.36
CA MET A 38 -18.87 -2.28 -16.20
C MET A 38 -17.62 -3.07 -16.61
N VAL A 39 -16.50 -2.36 -16.75
CA VAL A 39 -15.20 -2.91 -17.16
C VAL A 39 -14.07 -2.47 -16.22
N PRO A 40 -12.99 -3.27 -16.11
CA PRO A 40 -11.79 -2.94 -15.33
C PRO A 40 -11.18 -1.58 -15.68
N SER A 41 -10.46 -0.97 -14.72
CA SER A 41 -9.94 0.40 -14.89
C SER A 41 -9.02 0.57 -16.10
N VAL A 42 -8.25 -0.47 -16.46
CA VAL A 42 -7.36 -0.43 -17.64
C VAL A 42 -8.12 -0.20 -18.95
N TYR A 43 -9.36 -0.69 -19.07
CA TYR A 43 -10.12 -0.62 -20.32
C TYR A 43 -11.04 0.59 -20.41
N ARG A 44 -11.36 1.27 -19.29
CA ARG A 44 -12.36 2.36 -19.28
C ARG A 44 -12.03 3.50 -20.23
N HIS A 45 -10.75 3.82 -20.39
CA HIS A 45 -10.31 4.88 -21.31
C HIS A 45 -10.30 4.43 -22.78
N LEU A 46 -10.24 3.12 -22.99
CA LEU A 46 -10.17 2.50 -24.31
C LEU A 46 -11.55 2.19 -24.89
N VAL A 47 -12.58 2.13 -24.06
CA VAL A 47 -13.96 1.97 -24.51
C VAL A 47 -14.51 3.33 -24.96
N PRO A 48 -14.86 3.52 -26.25
CA PRO A 48 -15.29 4.82 -26.76
C PRO A 48 -16.70 5.21 -26.29
N ASP A 49 -17.57 4.22 -26.09
CA ASP A 49 -18.95 4.40 -25.65
C ASP A 49 -19.22 3.56 -24.39
N MET A 50 -19.21 4.23 -23.23
CA MET A 50 -19.54 3.61 -21.94
C MET A 50 -21.05 3.57 -21.66
N SER A 51 -21.88 4.01 -22.60
CA SER A 51 -23.34 4.00 -22.50
C SER A 51 -23.99 2.81 -23.19
N ASP A 52 -23.29 2.14 -24.11
CA ASP A 52 -23.75 0.94 -24.82
C ASP A 52 -23.79 -0.28 -23.88
N PRO A 53 -24.97 -0.79 -23.49
CA PRO A 53 -25.10 -1.92 -22.57
C PRO A 53 -24.77 -3.27 -23.21
N SER A 54 -24.14 -3.28 -24.40
CA SER A 54 -23.72 -4.49 -25.09
C SER A 54 -22.96 -5.46 -24.18
N PRO A 55 -23.13 -6.80 -24.35
CA PRO A 55 -22.38 -7.81 -23.59
C PRO A 55 -20.86 -7.72 -23.73
N MET A 56 -20.39 -7.06 -24.78
CA MET A 56 -18.99 -6.78 -25.03
C MET A 56 -18.81 -5.28 -25.23
N ALA A 57 -17.99 -4.66 -24.38
CA ALA A 57 -17.54 -3.29 -24.58
C ALA A 57 -16.41 -3.30 -25.61
N LYS A 58 -16.59 -2.59 -26.72
CA LYS A 58 -15.57 -2.51 -27.78
C LYS A 58 -14.38 -1.69 -27.29
N VAL A 59 -13.18 -2.20 -27.54
CA VAL A 59 -11.92 -1.52 -27.21
C VAL A 59 -11.39 -0.86 -28.47
N ASP A 60 -11.07 0.43 -28.36
CA ASP A 60 -10.38 1.20 -29.38
C ASP A 60 -8.88 1.26 -29.03
N PRO A 61 -8.03 0.48 -29.71
CA PRO A 61 -6.60 0.41 -29.42
C PRO A 61 -5.88 1.73 -29.75
N ASP A 62 -6.41 2.55 -30.67
CA ASP A 62 -5.76 3.80 -31.07
C ASP A 62 -5.79 4.83 -29.91
N ARG A 63 -6.68 4.63 -28.93
CA ARG A 63 -6.71 5.42 -27.69
C ARG A 63 -5.55 5.16 -26.74
N LEU A 64 -4.77 4.10 -26.96
CA LEU A 64 -3.57 3.80 -26.17
C LEU A 64 -2.49 4.87 -26.34
N ASP A 65 -2.37 5.42 -27.54
CA ASP A 65 -1.41 6.50 -27.85
C ASP A 65 -1.77 7.82 -27.15
N GLY A 66 -3.00 7.93 -26.63
CA GLY A 66 -3.49 9.09 -25.89
C GLY A 66 -3.40 8.96 -24.37
N LEU A 67 -2.78 7.90 -23.84
CA LEU A 67 -2.64 7.73 -22.38
C LEU A 67 -1.74 8.82 -21.78
N SER A 68 -2.14 9.35 -20.64
CA SER A 68 -1.31 10.28 -19.87
C SER A 68 -0.06 9.57 -19.33
N LEU A 69 1.02 10.33 -19.08
CA LEU A 69 2.23 9.79 -18.43
C LEU A 69 1.92 9.09 -17.09
N GLN A 70 0.89 9.57 -16.38
CA GLN A 70 0.44 8.99 -15.13
C GLN A 70 -0.20 7.61 -15.36
N ALA A 71 -1.03 7.48 -16.39
CA ALA A 71 -1.65 6.20 -16.75
C ALA A 71 -0.59 5.18 -17.19
N LEU A 72 0.42 5.61 -17.94
CA LEU A 72 1.56 4.77 -18.32
C LEU A 72 2.38 4.33 -17.10
N ALA A 73 2.69 5.23 -16.18
CA ALA A 73 3.39 4.90 -14.95
C ALA A 73 2.59 3.92 -14.06
N ARG A 74 1.26 4.12 -13.93
CA ARG A 74 0.38 3.17 -13.21
C ARG A 74 0.36 1.79 -13.86
N LEU A 75 0.41 1.72 -15.19
CA LEU A 75 0.49 0.46 -15.92
C LEU A 75 1.84 -0.24 -15.72
N ASP A 76 2.95 0.49 -15.70
CA ASP A 76 4.27 -0.09 -15.41
C ASP A 76 4.34 -0.65 -13.98
N MET A 77 3.72 0.02 -12.98
CA MET A 77 3.58 -0.54 -11.63
C MET A 77 2.78 -1.86 -11.65
N LEU A 78 1.65 -1.91 -12.37
CA LEU A 78 0.86 -3.15 -12.49
C LEU A 78 1.74 -4.28 -13.04
N GLN A 79 2.51 -4.03 -14.10
CA GLN A 79 3.39 -5.05 -14.68
C GLN A 79 4.48 -5.49 -13.70
N LEU A 80 5.07 -4.56 -12.94
CA LEU A 80 6.01 -4.91 -11.88
C LEU A 80 5.35 -5.84 -10.84
N LEU A 81 4.15 -5.49 -10.38
CA LEU A 81 3.40 -6.32 -9.44
C LEU A 81 3.05 -7.69 -10.00
N ILE A 82 2.66 -7.78 -11.27
CA ILE A 82 2.42 -9.06 -11.95
C ILE A 82 3.70 -9.88 -12.02
N ARG A 83 4.86 -9.27 -12.32
CA ARG A 83 6.15 -9.98 -12.34
C ARG A 83 6.54 -10.52 -10.96
N LEU A 84 6.28 -9.76 -9.89
CA LEU A 84 6.65 -10.15 -8.53
C LEU A 84 5.63 -11.12 -7.91
N ALA A 85 4.35 -10.88 -8.09
CA ALA A 85 3.28 -11.56 -7.34
C ALA A 85 2.46 -12.53 -8.21
N GLY A 86 2.65 -12.51 -9.53
CA GLY A 86 1.80 -13.20 -10.51
C GLY A 86 0.56 -12.38 -10.88
N VAL A 87 -0.14 -12.79 -11.95
CA VAL A 87 -1.25 -12.03 -12.54
C VAL A 87 -2.39 -11.78 -11.55
N GLY A 88 -2.80 -12.80 -10.79
CA GLY A 88 -3.90 -12.68 -9.83
C GLY A 88 -3.56 -11.67 -8.72
N LEU A 89 -2.54 -11.98 -7.92
CA LEU A 89 -2.15 -11.16 -6.77
C LEU A 89 -1.66 -9.77 -7.17
N GLY A 90 -0.97 -9.64 -8.32
CA GLY A 90 -0.55 -8.35 -8.84
C GLY A 90 -1.71 -7.41 -9.16
N ASN A 91 -2.79 -7.92 -9.78
CA ASN A 91 -4.01 -7.14 -10.03
C ASN A 91 -4.72 -6.75 -8.73
N ILE A 92 -4.74 -7.63 -7.74
CA ILE A 92 -5.33 -7.36 -6.42
C ILE A 92 -4.61 -6.20 -5.74
N ILE A 93 -3.28 -6.30 -5.63
CA ILE A 93 -2.45 -5.25 -5.04
C ILE A 93 -2.67 -3.95 -5.82
N ALA A 94 -2.59 -4.00 -7.15
CA ALA A 94 -2.76 -2.83 -7.99
C ALA A 94 -4.09 -2.10 -7.69
N GLN A 95 -5.19 -2.84 -7.65
CA GLN A 95 -6.51 -2.26 -7.43
C GLN A 95 -6.68 -1.66 -6.04
N GLN A 96 -6.07 -2.27 -5.02
CA GLN A 96 -6.13 -1.75 -3.66
C GLN A 96 -5.43 -0.39 -3.54
N TYR A 97 -4.34 -0.17 -4.28
CA TYR A 97 -3.57 1.08 -4.20
C TYR A 97 -3.83 2.04 -5.37
N GLY A 98 -5.04 1.94 -5.97
CA GLY A 98 -5.54 2.76 -7.09
C GLY A 98 -4.64 2.79 -8.32
N LEU A 99 -3.85 1.75 -8.51
CA LEU A 99 -3.20 1.47 -9.78
C LEU A 99 -4.22 0.95 -10.78
N THR A 100 -3.81 0.95 -12.05
CA THR A 100 -4.57 0.35 -13.13
C THR A 100 -4.66 -1.18 -12.92
N SER A 101 -5.82 -1.80 -13.19
CA SER A 101 -6.06 -3.24 -13.02
C SER A 101 -6.90 -3.80 -14.17
N GLU A 102 -6.64 -5.05 -14.53
CA GLU A 102 -7.42 -5.88 -15.46
C GLU A 102 -8.63 -6.55 -14.79
N SER A 103 -8.85 -6.31 -13.50
CA SER A 103 -9.95 -6.89 -12.72
C SER A 103 -10.90 -5.83 -12.17
N LEU A 104 -12.09 -6.27 -11.75
CA LEU A 104 -13.00 -5.49 -10.92
C LEU A 104 -12.91 -5.96 -9.48
N ASP A 105 -12.86 -5.00 -8.56
CA ASP A 105 -12.98 -5.23 -7.13
C ASP A 105 -14.41 -5.62 -6.77
N VAL A 106 -14.52 -6.67 -5.97
CA VAL A 106 -15.77 -7.10 -5.34
C VAL A 106 -15.47 -7.42 -3.88
N THR A 107 -16.48 -7.74 -3.08
CA THR A 107 -16.32 -8.06 -1.66
C THR A 107 -17.33 -9.12 -1.24
N GLU A 108 -16.95 -10.00 -0.31
CA GLU A 108 -17.92 -10.88 0.38
C GLU A 108 -18.80 -10.08 1.37
N SER A 109 -18.35 -8.90 1.79
CA SER A 109 -19.02 -8.07 2.79
C SER A 109 -20.03 -7.12 2.16
N ILE A 110 -21.31 -7.38 2.42
CA ILE A 110 -22.42 -6.50 2.06
C ILE A 110 -22.23 -5.10 2.66
N ASP A 111 -21.65 -5.01 3.86
CA ASP A 111 -21.44 -3.72 4.54
C ASP A 111 -20.35 -2.90 3.83
N VAL A 112 -19.28 -3.54 3.35
CA VAL A 112 -18.24 -2.90 2.52
C VAL A 112 -18.82 -2.44 1.19
N ALA A 113 -19.62 -3.29 0.52
CA ALA A 113 -20.32 -2.89 -0.70
C ALA A 113 -21.23 -1.68 -0.45
N SER A 114 -21.93 -1.65 0.69
CA SER A 114 -22.82 -0.55 1.06
C SER A 114 -22.08 0.76 1.31
N PHE A 115 -20.87 0.70 1.86
CA PHE A 115 -19.99 1.86 1.99
C PHE A 115 -19.72 2.49 0.62
N PHE A 116 -19.25 1.70 -0.35
CA PHE A 116 -18.96 2.18 -1.71
C PHE A 116 -20.21 2.57 -2.51
N ALA A 117 -21.36 1.97 -2.20
CA ALA A 117 -22.62 2.32 -2.86
C ALA A 117 -23.17 3.69 -2.42
N THR A 118 -22.72 4.22 -1.29
CA THR A 118 -23.23 5.49 -0.73
C THR A 118 -22.26 6.66 -0.89
N ARG A 119 -20.97 6.39 -1.13
CA ARG A 119 -19.89 7.37 -1.10
C ARG A 119 -19.15 7.44 -2.42
N ARG A 120 -18.80 8.66 -2.84
CA ARG A 120 -18.12 8.87 -4.13
C ARG A 120 -16.60 8.99 -3.94
N TYR A 121 -15.88 8.28 -4.79
CA TYR A 121 -14.46 8.52 -5.03
C TYR A 121 -14.21 9.95 -5.54
N PRO A 122 -13.13 10.65 -5.13
CA PRO A 122 -12.02 10.17 -4.29
C PRO A 122 -12.14 10.42 -2.79
N HIS A 123 -13.11 11.22 -2.37
CA HIS A 123 -13.12 11.74 -1.00
C HIS A 123 -13.81 10.81 0.00
N TYR A 124 -14.83 10.05 -0.41
CA TYR A 124 -15.60 9.12 0.43
C TYR A 124 -16.13 9.69 1.78
N ASP A 125 -16.07 11.00 1.96
CA ASP A 125 -16.43 11.77 3.14
C ASP A 125 -17.94 12.04 3.20
N GLN A 126 -18.56 12.20 2.02
CA GLN A 126 -19.95 12.57 1.89
C GLN A 126 -20.76 11.42 1.28
N VAL A 127 -21.90 11.15 1.91
CA VAL A 127 -22.94 10.34 1.27
C VAL A 127 -23.58 11.19 0.19
N VAL A 128 -23.51 10.69 -1.05
CA VAL A 128 -24.15 11.35 -2.20
C VAL A 128 -25.67 11.22 -2.06
N ASP A 129 -26.44 12.12 -2.66
CA ASP A 129 -27.88 11.97 -2.78
C ASP A 129 -28.24 11.31 -4.12
N GLY A 130 -29.19 10.36 -4.12
CA GLY A 130 -29.66 9.73 -5.35
C GLY A 130 -30.04 8.26 -5.24
N ILE A 131 -29.96 7.56 -6.38
CA ILE A 131 -30.20 6.14 -6.52
C ILE A 131 -28.86 5.41 -6.66
N GLY A 132 -28.51 4.66 -5.62
CA GLY A 132 -27.33 3.81 -5.58
C GLY A 132 -27.69 2.38 -6.00
N VAL A 133 -26.65 1.59 -6.26
CA VAL A 133 -26.80 0.18 -6.64
C VAL A 133 -25.77 -0.70 -5.93
N ILE A 134 -26.20 -1.88 -5.50
CA ILE A 134 -25.31 -2.99 -5.15
C ILE A 134 -25.49 -4.07 -6.21
N TYR A 135 -24.42 -4.42 -6.90
CA TYR A 135 -24.38 -5.59 -7.78
C TYR A 135 -24.02 -6.82 -6.95
N ARG A 136 -24.72 -7.92 -7.20
CA ARG A 136 -24.41 -9.26 -6.69
C ARG A 136 -23.96 -10.14 -7.85
N PHE A 137 -22.92 -10.92 -7.62
CA PHE A 137 -22.37 -11.89 -8.55
C PHE A 137 -22.38 -13.27 -7.92
N ASP A 138 -22.76 -14.28 -8.69
CA ASP A 138 -22.68 -15.68 -8.28
C ASP A 138 -21.32 -16.28 -8.70
N SER A 139 -20.41 -16.40 -7.74
CA SER A 139 -19.08 -16.98 -7.98
C SER A 139 -19.10 -18.51 -8.17
N SER A 140 -20.23 -19.18 -7.90
CA SER A 140 -20.38 -20.63 -8.09
C SER A 140 -20.67 -21.06 -9.52
N ALA A 141 -20.93 -20.13 -10.44
CA ALA A 141 -21.33 -20.38 -11.82
C ALA A 141 -20.22 -20.96 -12.73
N ASP A 142 -19.49 -22.00 -12.27
CA ASP A 142 -18.33 -22.65 -12.92
C ASP A 142 -17.12 -21.73 -13.18
N ARG A 143 -17.05 -20.58 -12.48
CA ARG A 143 -16.05 -19.53 -12.70
C ARG A 143 -15.13 -19.28 -11.51
N ARG A 144 -15.19 -20.14 -10.49
CA ARG A 144 -14.41 -20.00 -9.25
C ARG A 144 -13.02 -20.63 -9.41
N LEU A 145 -12.00 -19.95 -8.92
CA LEU A 145 -10.68 -20.57 -8.71
C LEU A 145 -10.82 -21.58 -7.56
N SER A 146 -10.52 -22.86 -7.79
CA SER A 146 -10.53 -23.88 -6.72
C SER A 146 -9.20 -23.81 -5.93
N PRO A 147 -9.22 -23.70 -4.60
CA PRO A 147 -8.00 -23.74 -3.78
C PRO A 147 -7.37 -25.14 -3.72
N PRO A 148 -6.04 -25.27 -3.52
CA PRO A 148 -5.04 -24.19 -3.51
C PRO A 148 -4.81 -23.64 -4.93
N PHE A 149 -4.58 -22.33 -5.06
CA PHE A 149 -4.25 -21.74 -6.35
C PHE A 149 -2.73 -21.62 -6.53
N ARG A 150 -2.15 -22.51 -7.32
CA ARG A 150 -0.79 -22.43 -7.84
C ARG A 150 -0.86 -22.21 -9.35
N MET A 151 0.24 -21.77 -9.95
CA MET A 151 0.31 -21.61 -11.41
C MET A 151 0.01 -22.92 -12.17
N ARG A 152 0.22 -24.08 -11.53
CA ARG A 152 -0.18 -25.41 -12.02
C ARG A 152 -1.67 -25.72 -11.86
N ASP A 153 -2.40 -25.03 -11.01
CA ASP A 153 -3.84 -25.27 -10.77
C ASP A 153 -4.72 -24.52 -11.79
N LEU A 154 -4.10 -23.74 -12.69
CA LEU A 154 -4.69 -23.37 -13.98
C LEU A 154 -5.06 -24.64 -14.81
N ASP A 155 -4.33 -25.75 -14.63
CA ASP A 155 -4.60 -27.06 -15.27
C ASP A 155 -6.03 -27.57 -14.99
N ASP A 156 -6.58 -27.31 -13.80
CA ASP A 156 -7.93 -27.73 -13.40
C ASP A 156 -9.04 -26.83 -13.99
N LEU A 157 -8.74 -25.56 -14.26
CA LEU A 157 -9.64 -24.64 -14.98
C LEU A 157 -9.74 -24.99 -16.47
N PHE A 158 -8.66 -25.50 -17.07
CA PHE A 158 -8.65 -25.97 -18.46
C PHE A 158 -9.56 -27.19 -18.68
N GLU A 159 -9.75 -28.07 -17.70
CA GLU A 159 -10.61 -29.25 -17.84
C GLU A 159 -12.12 -28.96 -17.65
N ARG A 160 -12.46 -27.87 -16.95
CA ARG A 160 -13.85 -27.50 -16.60
C ARG A 160 -14.51 -26.55 -17.62
N GLY A 161 -13.72 -25.82 -18.40
CA GLY A 161 -14.19 -24.89 -19.43
C GLY A 161 -14.74 -25.54 -20.72
N LYS A 162 -15.53 -26.62 -20.65
CA LYS A 162 -16.10 -27.28 -21.85
C LYS A 162 -17.26 -26.47 -22.48
N SER A 163 -17.03 -25.22 -22.87
CA SER A 163 -17.94 -24.44 -23.72
C SER A 163 -17.32 -24.19 -25.09
N ASP A 164 -18.14 -24.17 -26.13
CA ASP A 164 -17.81 -24.20 -27.57
C ASP A 164 -17.01 -22.99 -28.14
N ILE A 165 -16.23 -22.29 -27.31
CA ILE A 165 -15.37 -21.17 -27.71
C ILE A 165 -13.92 -21.55 -27.36
N GLY A 166 -13.09 -21.71 -28.38
CA GLY A 166 -11.72 -22.23 -28.27
C GLY A 166 -10.83 -21.43 -27.32
N PHE A 167 -10.14 -22.16 -26.44
CA PHE A 167 -9.12 -21.65 -25.53
C PHE A 167 -7.78 -21.50 -26.24
N PHE A 168 -6.95 -20.58 -25.75
CA PHE A 168 -5.53 -20.49 -26.12
C PHE A 168 -4.70 -20.22 -24.86
N ASP A 169 -3.80 -21.14 -24.55
CA ASP A 169 -2.48 -20.79 -24.04
C ASP A 169 -1.44 -21.86 -24.49
N PHE A 170 -0.31 -21.34 -24.99
CA PHE A 170 0.99 -21.96 -25.36
C PHE A 170 1.13 -22.81 -26.65
N PHE A 171 1.87 -22.26 -27.63
CA PHE A 171 2.71 -23.04 -28.56
C PHE A 171 4.19 -22.71 -28.32
N VAL A 172 5.03 -23.72 -28.11
CA VAL A 172 6.50 -23.59 -28.26
C VAL A 172 7.03 -24.81 -29.02
N GLN A 173 7.77 -24.55 -30.11
CA GLN A 173 8.54 -25.60 -30.79
C GLN A 173 9.86 -25.87 -30.03
N LYS A 174 10.03 -27.13 -29.64
CA LYS A 174 10.94 -27.71 -28.63
C LYS A 174 12.47 -27.45 -28.75
N ARG A 175 13.00 -26.59 -29.62
CA ARG A 175 14.47 -26.60 -29.91
C ARG A 175 15.22 -25.28 -30.03
N SER A 176 14.62 -24.11 -29.83
CA SER A 176 15.34 -22.85 -30.08
C SER A 176 14.87 -21.67 -29.25
N LEU A 177 14.82 -21.82 -27.92
CA LEU A 177 14.50 -20.74 -27.00
C LEU A 177 15.58 -19.63 -26.93
N ASP A 178 16.78 -19.87 -27.44
CA ASP A 178 17.85 -18.85 -27.48
C ASP A 178 17.76 -17.87 -28.67
N ARG A 179 16.71 -17.93 -29.51
CA ARG A 179 16.58 -17.08 -30.71
C ARG A 179 15.19 -16.50 -30.98
N VAL A 180 14.26 -16.53 -30.00
CA VAL A 180 12.81 -16.29 -30.26
C VAL A 180 12.42 -14.81 -30.44
N PHE A 181 13.30 -13.85 -30.16
CA PHE A 181 13.05 -12.43 -30.47
C PHE A 181 13.66 -11.95 -31.80
N ASP A 182 14.01 -12.88 -32.70
CA ASP A 182 14.41 -12.53 -34.05
C ASP A 182 13.17 -12.23 -34.90
N ARG A 183 12.78 -10.95 -34.91
CA ARG A 183 11.62 -10.38 -35.61
C ARG A 183 11.57 -10.75 -37.11
N ASP A 184 12.72 -11.10 -37.69
CA ASP A 184 12.89 -11.41 -39.11
C ASP A 184 12.51 -12.85 -39.47
N ARG A 185 12.42 -13.79 -38.51
CA ARG A 185 11.99 -15.18 -38.79
C ARG A 185 10.48 -15.36 -38.92
N TRP A 186 9.67 -14.43 -38.39
CA TRP A 186 8.21 -14.54 -38.39
C TRP A 186 7.57 -14.16 -39.72
N PHE A 187 8.26 -13.39 -40.56
CA PHE A 187 7.81 -13.02 -41.91
C PHE A 187 7.83 -14.20 -42.91
N GLY A 188 8.37 -15.37 -42.52
CA GLY A 188 8.34 -16.59 -43.33
C GLY A 188 7.12 -17.50 -43.11
N LEU A 189 6.20 -17.16 -42.19
CA LEU A 189 4.94 -17.88 -42.02
C LEU A 189 3.92 -17.33 -43.03
N GLU A 190 4.02 -17.78 -44.29
CA GLU A 190 3.17 -17.35 -45.41
C GLU A 190 1.67 -17.65 -45.24
N GLU A 191 1.26 -18.38 -44.19
CA GLU A 191 -0.13 -18.76 -43.96
C GLU A 191 -0.55 -18.64 -42.47
N ALA A 192 -0.89 -17.42 -42.04
CA ALA A 192 -1.65 -17.15 -40.83
C ALA A 192 -3.09 -16.73 -41.16
N GLU A 193 -4.02 -17.00 -40.26
CA GLU A 193 -5.42 -16.55 -40.32
C GLU A 193 -5.73 -15.65 -39.11
N GLU A 194 -6.52 -14.61 -39.32
CA GLU A 194 -7.01 -13.78 -38.23
C GLU A 194 -8.14 -14.50 -37.49
N ARG A 195 -8.02 -14.59 -36.16
CA ARG A 195 -9.00 -15.21 -35.27
C ARG A 195 -9.22 -14.35 -34.05
N VAL A 196 -10.47 -14.30 -33.59
CA VAL A 196 -10.82 -13.71 -32.30
C VAL A 196 -10.59 -14.75 -31.21
N VAL A 197 -9.80 -14.39 -30.19
CA VAL A 197 -9.48 -15.23 -29.03
C VAL A 197 -9.89 -14.52 -27.75
N SER A 198 -10.31 -15.28 -26.72
CA SER A 198 -10.74 -14.70 -25.43
C SER A 198 -10.07 -15.33 -24.23
N THR A 199 -9.82 -14.54 -23.19
CA THR A 199 -9.39 -15.06 -21.87
C THR A 199 -10.55 -15.68 -21.10
N ILE A 200 -10.26 -16.62 -20.20
CA ILE A 200 -11.26 -17.21 -19.29
C ILE A 200 -11.70 -16.15 -18.27
N PRO A 201 -12.99 -15.83 -18.18
CA PRO A 201 -13.50 -15.02 -17.09
C PRO A 201 -13.45 -15.84 -15.79
N PHE A 202 -13.07 -15.21 -14.68
CA PHE A 202 -13.11 -15.88 -13.40
C PHE A 202 -13.46 -14.93 -12.26
N ALA A 203 -13.88 -15.51 -11.16
CA ALA A 203 -14.26 -14.85 -9.92
C ALA A 203 -13.53 -15.52 -8.76
N THR A 204 -13.09 -14.74 -7.78
CA THR A 204 -12.60 -15.31 -6.53
C THR A 204 -12.89 -14.41 -5.34
N SER A 205 -13.09 -15.05 -4.19
CA SER A 205 -13.37 -14.40 -2.92
C SER A 205 -12.09 -14.20 -2.10
N TRP A 206 -12.18 -13.42 -1.03
CA TRP A 206 -11.06 -13.30 -0.08
C TRP A 206 -10.69 -14.66 0.51
N ARG A 207 -11.69 -15.43 0.92
CA ARG A 207 -11.49 -16.74 1.52
C ARG A 207 -10.67 -17.66 0.63
N ASP A 208 -11.08 -17.79 -0.63
CA ASP A 208 -10.41 -18.66 -1.61
C ASP A 208 -8.97 -18.19 -1.89
N LEU A 209 -8.77 -16.86 -1.96
CA LEU A 209 -7.44 -16.27 -2.13
C LEU A 209 -6.56 -16.53 -0.91
N ARG A 210 -7.07 -16.30 0.30
CA ARG A 210 -6.33 -16.45 1.55
C ARG A 210 -5.82 -17.87 1.71
N GLU A 211 -6.67 -18.86 1.50
CA GLU A 211 -6.28 -20.28 1.53
C GLU A 211 -5.14 -20.57 0.54
N SER A 212 -5.19 -19.95 -0.64
CA SER A 212 -4.14 -20.09 -1.66
C SER A 212 -2.83 -19.40 -1.27
N LEU A 213 -2.89 -18.21 -0.67
CA LEU A 213 -1.72 -17.47 -0.21
C LEU A 213 -1.03 -18.19 0.95
N ASP A 214 -1.80 -18.69 1.92
CA ASP A 214 -1.29 -19.45 3.06
C ASP A 214 -0.60 -20.75 2.58
N ALA A 215 -1.19 -21.44 1.59
CA ALA A 215 -0.60 -22.62 0.99
C ALA A 215 0.71 -22.33 0.22
N GLN A 216 0.78 -21.22 -0.53
CA GLN A 216 2.00 -20.83 -1.25
C GLN A 216 3.16 -20.48 -0.32
N ARG A 217 2.87 -19.83 0.81
CA ARG A 217 3.88 -19.47 1.82
C ARG A 217 4.56 -20.67 2.46
N ALA A 218 3.80 -21.73 2.69
CA ALA A 218 4.32 -22.94 3.29
C ALA A 218 5.39 -23.64 2.40
N GLU A 219 5.43 -23.32 1.11
CA GLU A 219 6.19 -24.09 0.12
C GLU A 219 7.33 -23.34 -0.57
N ARG A 220 7.42 -22.00 -0.43
CA ARG A 220 8.41 -21.20 -1.17
C ARG A 220 9.56 -20.71 -0.29
N PRO A 221 10.81 -21.12 -0.54
CA PRO A 221 11.97 -20.42 -0.01
C PRO A 221 12.07 -19.02 -0.65
N LEU A 222 12.35 -18.00 0.17
CA LEU A 222 12.62 -16.63 -0.27
C LEU A 222 13.89 -16.63 -1.13
N GLN A 223 13.74 -16.47 -2.44
CA GLN A 223 14.88 -16.20 -3.32
C GLN A 223 15.04 -14.70 -3.54
N PRO A 224 16.29 -14.16 -3.57
CA PRO A 224 16.55 -12.75 -3.85
C PRO A 224 16.04 -12.37 -5.25
N ARG A 225 15.38 -11.22 -5.40
CA ARG A 225 14.79 -10.77 -6.69
C ARG A 225 15.41 -9.50 -7.27
N GLY A 226 16.72 -9.30 -7.07
CA GLY A 226 17.47 -8.20 -7.69
C GLY A 226 17.01 -6.81 -7.22
N LYS A 227 16.89 -5.86 -8.15
CA LYS A 227 16.63 -4.43 -7.82
C LYS A 227 15.28 -4.14 -7.15
N HIS A 228 14.32 -5.06 -7.21
CA HIS A 228 13.00 -4.94 -6.59
C HIS A 228 12.84 -5.84 -5.36
N ASP A 229 13.95 -6.28 -4.77
CA ASP A 229 13.97 -7.19 -3.62
C ASP A 229 13.22 -6.62 -2.41
N ARG A 230 13.20 -5.29 -2.25
CA ARG A 230 12.43 -4.62 -1.18
C ARG A 230 10.93 -4.85 -1.32
N LEU A 231 10.36 -4.58 -2.50
CA LEU A 231 8.94 -4.82 -2.74
C LEU A 231 8.61 -6.32 -2.75
N ALA A 232 9.48 -7.16 -3.31
CA ALA A 232 9.31 -8.61 -3.25
C ALA A 232 9.23 -9.10 -1.80
N LYS A 233 10.18 -8.70 -0.94
CA LYS A 233 10.18 -9.01 0.49
C LYS A 233 8.95 -8.47 1.22
N ALA A 234 8.49 -7.27 0.87
CA ALA A 234 7.29 -6.70 1.46
C ALA A 234 6.03 -7.53 1.12
N ILE A 235 5.88 -7.94 -0.15
CA ILE A 235 4.77 -8.81 -0.61
C ILE A 235 4.86 -10.18 0.06
N ASP A 236 6.04 -10.80 0.05
CA ASP A 236 6.24 -12.15 0.57
C ASP A 236 6.07 -12.18 2.11
N GLY A 237 6.52 -11.13 2.81
CA GLY A 237 6.46 -10.99 4.27
C GLY A 237 5.16 -10.37 4.82
N LEU A 238 4.22 -9.98 3.96
CA LEU A 238 3.00 -9.28 4.36
C LEU A 238 2.11 -10.12 5.28
N ASP A 239 1.62 -9.62 6.41
CA ASP A 239 0.54 -10.36 7.08
C ASP A 239 -0.77 -10.16 6.29
N TRP A 240 -1.04 -11.02 5.31
CA TRP A 240 -2.21 -10.89 4.42
C TRP A 240 -3.51 -10.80 5.20
N GLY A 241 -3.61 -11.44 6.37
CA GLY A 241 -4.77 -11.36 7.26
C GLY A 241 -5.00 -9.97 7.88
N LYS A 242 -3.99 -9.10 7.91
CA LYS A 242 -4.07 -7.71 8.40
C LYS A 242 -4.09 -6.69 7.28
N THR A 243 -4.09 -7.13 6.03
CA THR A 243 -4.15 -6.20 4.91
C THR A 243 -5.53 -5.57 4.84
N ARG A 244 -5.56 -4.37 4.27
CA ARG A 244 -6.80 -3.73 3.81
C ARG A 244 -7.70 -4.69 3.04
N PHE A 245 -7.12 -5.54 2.20
CA PHE A 245 -7.86 -6.51 1.40
C PHE A 245 -8.62 -7.52 2.27
N ALA A 246 -8.00 -7.99 3.36
CA ALA A 246 -8.61 -8.89 4.31
C ALA A 246 -9.76 -8.24 5.08
N GLU A 247 -9.53 -7.03 5.59
CA GLU A 247 -10.54 -6.24 6.31
C GLU A 247 -11.76 -5.94 5.42
N GLN A 248 -11.52 -5.68 4.13
CA GLN A 248 -12.57 -5.47 3.14
C GLN A 248 -13.26 -6.77 2.70
N HIS A 249 -12.78 -7.95 3.13
CA HIS A 249 -13.17 -9.23 2.55
C HIS A 249 -13.18 -9.19 1.01
N GLY A 250 -12.11 -8.61 0.46
CA GLY A 250 -12.00 -8.30 -0.95
C GLY A 250 -11.98 -9.55 -1.83
N GLY A 251 -12.61 -9.46 -2.99
CA GLY A 251 -12.53 -10.44 -4.07
C GLY A 251 -12.28 -9.73 -5.39
N PHE A 252 -12.20 -10.50 -6.47
CA PHE A 252 -12.01 -9.94 -7.80
C PHE A 252 -12.75 -10.72 -8.87
N LEU A 253 -13.20 -9.96 -9.87
CA LEU A 253 -13.79 -10.48 -11.10
C LEU A 253 -12.91 -10.07 -12.27
N ARG A 254 -12.38 -11.06 -12.99
CA ARG A 254 -11.73 -10.83 -14.28
C ARG A 254 -12.75 -11.07 -15.39
N PRO A 255 -12.99 -10.08 -16.28
CA PRO A 255 -13.81 -10.30 -17.48
C PRO A 255 -13.08 -11.18 -18.50
N ALA A 256 -13.83 -11.72 -19.46
CA ALA A 256 -13.23 -12.19 -20.70
C ALA A 256 -12.68 -10.99 -21.50
N ILE A 257 -11.46 -11.09 -21.99
CA ILE A 257 -10.81 -10.08 -22.83
C ILE A 257 -10.67 -10.67 -24.22
N PHE A 258 -11.17 -9.97 -25.23
CA PHE A 258 -11.22 -10.43 -26.61
C PHE A 258 -10.12 -9.76 -27.44
N TRP A 259 -9.40 -10.56 -28.20
CA TRP A 259 -8.25 -10.15 -29.00
C TRP A 259 -8.43 -10.58 -30.45
N ASN A 260 -8.14 -9.69 -31.39
CA ASN A 260 -7.87 -10.12 -32.76
C ASN A 260 -6.41 -10.62 -32.83
N SER A 261 -6.23 -11.87 -33.23
CA SER A 261 -4.95 -12.58 -33.24
C SER A 261 -4.66 -13.23 -34.58
N ALA A 262 -3.46 -13.08 -35.10
CA ALA A 262 -2.98 -13.86 -36.24
C ALA A 262 -2.47 -15.23 -35.77
N VAL A 263 -3.13 -16.32 -36.19
CA VAL A 263 -2.85 -17.71 -35.80
C VAL A 263 -2.37 -18.50 -37.03
N PRO A 264 -1.22 -19.22 -36.97
CA PRO A 264 -0.74 -20.01 -38.11
C PRO A 264 -1.70 -21.16 -38.49
N LYS A 265 -2.04 -21.33 -39.78
CA LYS A 265 -3.01 -22.33 -40.27
C LYS A 265 -2.65 -23.79 -39.94
N ARG A 266 -1.35 -24.09 -39.78
CA ARG A 266 -0.83 -25.45 -39.55
C ARG A 266 -0.79 -25.87 -38.07
N HIS A 267 -1.21 -25.00 -37.16
CA HIS A 267 -1.21 -25.31 -35.73
C HIS A 267 -2.63 -25.66 -35.28
N SER A 268 -2.80 -26.86 -34.73
CA SER A 268 -4.05 -27.31 -34.11
C SER A 268 -4.29 -26.50 -32.84
N VAL A 269 -5.46 -25.88 -32.71
CA VAL A 269 -5.87 -25.22 -31.47
C VAL A 269 -5.74 -26.21 -30.32
N VAL A 270 -4.93 -25.87 -29.31
CA VAL A 270 -4.80 -26.66 -28.08
C VAL A 270 -6.11 -26.51 -27.32
N ARG A 271 -6.95 -27.55 -27.35
CA ARG A 271 -8.29 -27.52 -26.73
C ARG A 271 -8.32 -28.25 -25.40
N THR A 272 -7.31 -29.07 -25.13
CA THR A 272 -7.25 -29.96 -23.96
C THR A 272 -5.83 -30.09 -23.42
N ARG A 273 -5.71 -30.55 -22.17
CA ARG A 273 -4.43 -30.94 -21.54
C ARG A 273 -3.68 -32.01 -22.34
N THR A 274 -4.41 -32.92 -23.01
CA THR A 274 -3.83 -33.96 -23.87
C THR A 274 -3.16 -33.36 -25.11
N ASP A 275 -3.77 -32.34 -25.71
CA ASP A 275 -3.19 -31.59 -26.85
C ASP A 275 -1.90 -30.88 -26.43
N MET A 276 -1.87 -30.32 -25.22
CA MET A 276 -0.68 -29.70 -24.62
C MET A 276 0.41 -30.75 -24.35
N ALA A 277 0.11 -31.85 -23.67
CA ALA A 277 1.09 -32.90 -23.37
C ALA A 277 1.70 -33.54 -24.64
N LEU A 278 0.90 -33.70 -25.71
CA LEU A 278 1.35 -34.13 -27.03
C LEU A 278 2.25 -33.07 -27.71
N ALA A 279 1.92 -31.79 -27.60
CA ALA A 279 2.74 -30.70 -28.15
C ALA A 279 4.09 -30.55 -27.44
N TYR A 280 4.15 -30.80 -26.13
CA TYR A 280 5.36 -30.64 -25.31
C TYR A 280 6.19 -31.93 -25.15
N GLY A 281 5.64 -33.09 -25.52
CA GLY A 281 6.34 -34.38 -25.45
C GLY A 281 6.79 -34.75 -24.03
N GLY A 282 5.92 -34.55 -23.03
CA GLY A 282 6.00 -35.18 -21.72
C GLY A 282 7.13 -34.77 -20.76
N VAL A 283 7.54 -33.50 -20.68
CA VAL A 283 8.57 -33.04 -19.71
C VAL A 283 8.09 -31.79 -18.94
N GLY A 284 8.31 -31.76 -17.62
CA GLY A 284 8.01 -30.63 -16.73
C GLY A 284 8.94 -29.42 -16.93
N LEU A 285 8.48 -28.23 -16.55
CA LEU A 285 9.14 -26.93 -16.78
C LEU A 285 10.08 -26.56 -15.59
N PRO A 286 11.30 -26.02 -15.85
CA PRO A 286 12.20 -25.51 -14.81
C PRO A 286 12.06 -23.99 -14.57
N GLY A 287 12.40 -23.57 -13.34
CA GLY A 287 12.55 -22.16 -12.94
C GLY A 287 13.90 -21.55 -13.32
N ASP A 288 13.97 -20.23 -13.11
CA ASP A 288 15.11 -19.29 -13.26
C ASP A 288 15.49 -18.85 -14.68
N LEU A 289 15.26 -17.55 -14.98
CA LEU A 289 16.05 -16.78 -15.94
C LEU A 289 16.13 -15.30 -15.53
N ASP A 290 17.36 -14.82 -15.35
CA ASP A 290 17.74 -13.40 -15.30
C ASP A 290 17.46 -12.72 -16.65
N LEU A 291 16.77 -11.57 -16.63
CA LEU A 291 16.54 -10.73 -17.83
C LEU A 291 17.36 -9.43 -17.76
N PRO A 292 17.82 -8.87 -18.89
CA PRO A 292 18.63 -7.65 -18.91
C PRO A 292 17.85 -6.39 -18.51
N ASP A 293 18.57 -5.42 -17.94
CA ASP A 293 18.05 -4.29 -17.16
C ASP A 293 17.43 -3.10 -17.93
N ASP A 294 17.26 -3.16 -19.24
CA ASP A 294 16.82 -1.99 -20.02
C ASP A 294 15.57 -2.25 -20.89
N PRO A 295 14.37 -1.86 -20.45
CA PRO A 295 13.22 -1.78 -21.33
C PRO A 295 13.28 -0.45 -22.08
N GLY A 296 13.56 -0.53 -23.39
CA GLY A 296 13.36 0.60 -24.32
C GLY A 296 11.93 1.17 -24.29
N PRO A 297 11.66 2.27 -25.03
CA PRO A 297 10.37 2.96 -24.98
C PRO A 297 9.23 2.03 -25.41
N ILE A 298 8.34 1.76 -24.46
CA ILE A 298 7.19 0.86 -24.56
C ILE A 298 6.24 1.39 -25.64
N ARG A 299 6.23 0.74 -26.82
CA ARG A 299 5.26 1.00 -27.91
C ARG A 299 4.24 -0.13 -28.09
N ALA A 300 4.16 -1.06 -27.13
CA ALA A 300 3.13 -2.08 -27.08
C ALA A 300 2.81 -2.35 -25.60
N LEU A 301 1.55 -2.17 -25.19
CA LEU A 301 1.16 -2.48 -23.82
C LEU A 301 1.36 -3.98 -23.57
N PRO A 302 2.10 -4.37 -22.52
CA PRO A 302 2.04 -5.69 -21.95
C PRO A 302 0.77 -5.78 -21.09
N LEU A 303 -0.39 -5.70 -21.74
CA LEU A 303 -1.61 -6.37 -21.26
C LEU A 303 -1.36 -7.86 -21.40
N VAL A 304 -1.76 -8.71 -20.45
CA VAL A 304 -1.41 -10.14 -20.43
C VAL A 304 -1.62 -10.77 -21.82
N ILE A 305 -0.49 -10.94 -22.50
CA ILE A 305 -0.37 -11.36 -23.89
C ILE A 305 -0.58 -12.87 -23.91
N PRO A 306 -1.55 -13.44 -24.65
CA PRO A 306 -1.45 -14.84 -25.04
C PRO A 306 -0.10 -15.00 -25.72
N SER A 307 0.85 -15.72 -25.13
CA SER A 307 2.29 -15.61 -25.41
C SER A 307 2.74 -16.07 -26.81
N SER A 308 1.83 -16.19 -27.77
CA SER A 308 2.00 -16.90 -29.04
C SER A 308 1.23 -16.36 -30.26
N ALA A 309 0.63 -15.15 -30.24
CA ALA A 309 0.07 -14.58 -31.48
C ALA A 309 0.92 -13.45 -32.10
N ILE A 310 0.96 -13.45 -33.43
CA ILE A 310 1.90 -12.67 -34.27
C ILE A 310 1.55 -11.18 -34.30
N LYS A 311 0.26 -10.86 -34.11
CA LYS A 311 -0.31 -9.53 -33.96
C LYS A 311 -1.49 -9.66 -33.02
N GLN A 312 -1.55 -8.83 -31.98
CA GLN A 312 -2.62 -8.87 -30.99
C GLN A 312 -3.13 -7.48 -30.73
N THR A 313 -4.42 -7.31 -30.97
CA THR A 313 -5.12 -6.06 -30.69
C THR A 313 -6.32 -6.41 -29.86
N ALA A 314 -6.40 -5.88 -28.63
CA ALA A 314 -7.60 -6.01 -27.83
C ALA A 314 -8.73 -5.31 -28.58
N ILE A 315 -9.78 -6.07 -28.93
CA ILE A 315 -10.93 -5.58 -29.69
C ILE A 315 -12.18 -5.43 -28.83
N GLY A 316 -12.17 -6.05 -27.65
CA GLY A 316 -13.28 -5.96 -26.72
C GLY A 316 -12.96 -6.51 -25.35
N VAL A 317 -13.77 -6.13 -24.38
CA VAL A 317 -13.79 -6.68 -23.03
C VAL A 317 -15.23 -7.00 -22.66
N GLU A 318 -15.46 -8.11 -21.99
CA GLU A 318 -16.78 -8.48 -21.50
C GLU A 318 -17.34 -7.39 -20.58
N ASN A 319 -18.57 -6.99 -20.84
CA ASN A 319 -19.31 -6.09 -19.98
C ASN A 319 -19.88 -6.90 -18.80
N ILE A 320 -19.26 -6.77 -17.63
CA ILE A 320 -19.65 -7.52 -16.43
C ILE A 320 -21.08 -7.17 -15.98
N ARG A 321 -21.61 -6.00 -16.36
CA ARG A 321 -23.00 -5.60 -16.10
C ARG A 321 -24.03 -6.44 -16.87
N ALA A 322 -23.66 -6.96 -18.03
CA ALA A 322 -24.51 -7.72 -18.94
C ALA A 322 -24.50 -9.22 -18.66
N ARG A 323 -23.69 -9.67 -17.69
CA ARG A 323 -23.62 -11.08 -17.28
C ARG A 323 -24.97 -11.57 -16.72
N PRO A 324 -25.40 -12.80 -17.07
CA PRO A 324 -26.61 -13.39 -16.48
C PRO A 324 -26.55 -13.54 -14.96
N ASP A 325 -25.35 -13.75 -14.42
CA ASP A 325 -25.06 -13.89 -12.98
C ASP A 325 -24.90 -12.54 -12.26
N CYS A 326 -24.95 -11.40 -12.97
CA CYS A 326 -24.90 -10.07 -12.38
C CYS A 326 -26.30 -9.55 -12.07
N GLN A 327 -26.61 -9.37 -10.79
CA GLN A 327 -27.91 -8.92 -10.32
C GLN A 327 -27.78 -7.54 -9.66
N PRO A 328 -28.37 -6.48 -10.25
CA PRO A 328 -28.38 -5.15 -9.65
C PRO A 328 -29.52 -4.98 -8.65
N PHE A 329 -29.22 -4.40 -7.49
CA PHE A 329 -30.20 -4.05 -6.47
C PHE A 329 -30.12 -2.56 -6.14
N PHE A 330 -31.24 -1.85 -6.32
CA PHE A 330 -31.27 -0.39 -6.24
C PHE A 330 -31.82 0.09 -4.90
N PHE A 331 -31.34 1.24 -4.44
CA PHE A 331 -31.79 1.87 -3.19
C PHE A 331 -31.68 3.39 -3.27
N ARG A 332 -32.51 4.09 -2.50
CA ARG A 332 -32.37 5.54 -2.30
C ARG A 332 -31.35 5.82 -1.20
N HIS A 333 -30.48 6.82 -1.36
CA HIS A 333 -29.55 7.23 -0.29
C HIS A 333 -29.38 8.73 -0.24
N GLY A 334 -28.99 9.22 0.94
CA GLY A 334 -28.76 10.62 1.22
C GLY A 334 -28.03 10.83 2.55
N PRO A 335 -27.64 12.09 2.89
CA PRO A 335 -26.71 12.41 3.97
C PRO A 335 -27.08 11.87 5.36
N THR A 336 -28.36 11.67 5.63
CA THR A 336 -28.87 11.20 6.93
C THR A 336 -28.87 9.67 7.07
N ARG A 337 -28.38 8.90 6.08
CA ARG A 337 -28.56 7.45 5.99
C ARG A 337 -27.28 6.73 5.49
N ALA A 338 -26.16 6.90 6.21
CA ALA A 338 -24.87 6.28 5.87
C ALA A 338 -24.73 4.85 6.41
N ALA A 339 -23.95 4.01 5.71
CA ALA A 339 -23.53 2.70 6.21
C ALA A 339 -22.62 2.84 7.46
N PRO A 340 -22.69 1.89 8.42
CA PRO A 340 -22.05 1.98 9.74
C PRO A 340 -20.54 1.68 9.75
N ILE A 341 -19.95 1.24 8.65
CA ILE A 341 -18.51 0.93 8.61
C ILE A 341 -17.67 2.19 8.77
N LEU A 342 -16.75 2.15 9.74
CA LEU A 342 -15.74 3.18 9.96
C LEU A 342 -14.62 3.05 8.92
N ARG A 343 -14.12 4.20 8.46
CA ARG A 343 -13.06 4.28 7.45
C ARG A 343 -11.79 3.51 7.83
N ARG A 344 -11.34 3.60 9.10
CA ARG A 344 -10.14 2.89 9.58
C ARG A 344 -10.26 1.37 9.40
N SER A 345 -11.49 0.85 9.40
CA SER A 345 -11.76 -0.56 9.11
C SER A 345 -11.61 -0.91 7.62
N LEU A 346 -11.54 0.07 6.72
CA LEU A 346 -11.38 -0.13 5.28
C LEU A 346 -10.02 0.32 4.76
N TRP A 347 -9.30 1.16 5.50
CA TRP A 347 -7.97 1.69 5.16
C TRP A 347 -7.15 1.79 6.44
N PRO A 348 -6.21 0.85 6.70
CA PRO A 348 -5.29 0.94 7.83
C PRO A 348 -4.31 2.12 7.65
N GLU A 349 -3.67 2.54 8.74
CA GLU A 349 -2.69 3.62 8.67
C GLU A 349 -1.49 3.24 7.79
N PRO A 350 -0.82 4.18 7.10
CA PRO A 350 0.39 3.87 6.34
C PRO A 350 1.50 3.23 7.19
N SER A 351 1.54 3.54 8.50
CA SER A 351 2.46 2.90 9.45
C SER A 351 2.07 1.45 9.78
N GLU A 352 0.81 1.08 9.57
CA GLU A 352 0.23 -0.25 9.72
C GLU A 352 0.21 -1.01 8.36
N ASP A 353 0.41 -0.32 7.23
CA ASP A 353 0.46 -0.87 5.87
C ASP A 353 1.88 -0.85 5.27
N SER A 354 2.68 -1.85 5.65
CA SER A 354 4.05 -2.01 5.15
C SER A 354 4.14 -2.20 3.63
N LEU A 355 3.09 -2.73 2.98
CA LEU A 355 3.03 -2.88 1.53
C LEU A 355 2.88 -1.52 0.85
N TYR A 356 2.02 -0.64 1.39
CA TYR A 356 1.93 0.73 0.91
C TYR A 356 3.29 1.44 0.97
N GLY A 357 3.99 1.32 2.10
CA GLY A 357 5.34 1.87 2.25
C GLY A 357 6.34 1.33 1.22
N ALA A 358 6.29 0.04 0.88
CA ALA A 358 7.15 -0.53 -0.16
C ALA A 358 6.77 -0.07 -1.57
N LEU A 359 5.47 -0.06 -1.91
CA LEU A 359 4.94 0.46 -3.16
C LEU A 359 5.31 1.92 -3.38
N TRP A 360 5.25 2.72 -2.31
CA TRP A 360 5.63 4.13 -2.32
C TRP A 360 7.06 4.33 -2.78
N HIS A 361 8.00 3.58 -2.20
CA HIS A 361 9.42 3.66 -2.55
C HIS A 361 9.64 3.25 -4.00
N GLU A 362 9.03 2.14 -4.45
CA GLU A 362 9.15 1.71 -5.85
C GLU A 362 8.53 2.72 -6.83
N ALA A 363 7.39 3.32 -6.49
CA ALA A 363 6.77 4.34 -7.34
C ALA A 363 7.70 5.56 -7.53
N ILE A 364 8.44 5.95 -6.48
CA ILE A 364 9.45 7.01 -6.55
C ILE A 364 10.69 6.57 -7.33
N GLU A 365 11.28 5.43 -6.95
CA GLU A 365 12.59 5.00 -7.41
C GLU A 365 12.55 4.46 -8.84
N ALA A 366 11.55 3.63 -9.17
CA ALA A 366 11.48 2.93 -10.45
C ALA A 366 10.77 3.75 -11.54
N LEU A 367 9.78 4.58 -11.20
CA LEU A 367 8.83 5.09 -12.21
C LEU A 367 8.74 6.60 -12.30
N ALA A 368 8.68 7.30 -11.17
CA ALA A 368 8.64 8.75 -11.20
C ALA A 368 9.88 9.33 -11.90
N ARG A 369 11.07 8.77 -11.65
CA ARG A 369 12.30 9.22 -12.31
C ARG A 369 12.37 8.92 -13.80
N ARG A 370 11.73 7.82 -14.25
CA ARG A 370 11.72 7.40 -15.66
C ARG A 370 10.73 8.23 -16.49
N HIS A 371 9.51 8.40 -16.00
CA HIS A 371 8.44 9.09 -16.72
C HIS A 371 8.41 10.60 -16.45
N TYR A 372 8.97 11.05 -15.34
CA TYR A 372 8.98 12.44 -14.90
C TYR A 372 10.39 12.92 -14.48
N PRO A 373 11.37 12.93 -15.40
CA PRO A 373 12.76 13.25 -15.06
C PRO A 373 12.96 14.64 -14.46
N ASN A 374 12.06 15.58 -14.78
CA ASN A 374 12.16 16.98 -14.38
C ASN A 374 11.16 17.41 -13.29
N HIS A 375 10.11 16.61 -13.03
CA HIS A 375 9.06 16.97 -12.07
C HIS A 375 8.27 15.75 -11.59
N ILE A 376 8.73 15.13 -10.50
CA ILE A 376 8.04 13.99 -9.89
C ILE A 376 6.64 14.44 -9.41
N PRO A 377 5.54 13.84 -9.92
CA PRO A 377 4.20 14.16 -9.43
C PRO A 377 4.05 13.71 -7.97
N PRO A 378 3.07 14.24 -7.23
CA PRO A 378 2.70 13.69 -5.93
C PRO A 378 2.51 12.18 -6.04
N VAL A 379 3.15 11.38 -5.20
CA VAL A 379 2.97 9.91 -5.31
C VAL A 379 1.60 9.51 -4.78
N ASP A 380 1.14 10.16 -3.71
CA ASP A 380 -0.21 10.00 -3.15
C ASP A 380 -1.14 11.11 -3.64
N ASP A 381 -1.78 10.95 -4.78
CA ASP A 381 -2.85 11.87 -5.16
C ASP A 381 -3.88 11.15 -6.04
N PRO A 382 -5.17 11.18 -5.66
CA PRO A 382 -6.20 10.47 -6.40
C PRO A 382 -6.37 11.02 -7.83
N GLU A 383 -6.11 12.31 -8.03
CA GLU A 383 -6.21 12.97 -9.33
C GLU A 383 -4.89 12.89 -10.09
N GLN A 384 -3.76 13.21 -9.45
CA GLN A 384 -2.47 13.47 -10.10
C GLN A 384 -1.36 12.48 -9.74
N GLY A 385 -1.61 11.57 -8.79
CA GLY A 385 -0.57 10.72 -8.23
C GLY A 385 -0.49 9.32 -8.79
N LEU A 386 0.60 8.65 -8.47
CA LEU A 386 0.89 7.31 -8.97
C LEU A 386 0.14 6.25 -8.17
N LEU A 387 0.14 6.41 -6.85
CA LEU A 387 -0.61 5.58 -5.92
C LEU A 387 -1.82 6.35 -5.40
N ASP A 388 -2.78 5.58 -4.94
CA ASP A 388 -3.94 6.06 -4.23
C ASP A 388 -4.03 5.27 -2.94
N ARG A 389 -3.67 5.91 -1.82
CA ARG A 389 -3.94 5.31 -0.50
C ARG A 389 -5.44 5.22 -0.21
N GLY A 390 -6.28 5.86 -1.03
CA GLY A 390 -7.70 6.04 -0.84
C GLY A 390 -8.04 7.43 -0.28
N TYR A 391 -8.80 7.42 0.81
CA TYR A 391 -9.49 8.60 1.38
C TYR A 391 -8.59 9.83 1.59
N ARG A 392 -9.18 11.03 1.35
CA ARG A 392 -8.69 12.33 1.82
C ARG A 392 -9.71 13.04 2.74
N VAL A 393 -9.28 13.61 3.86
CA VAL A 393 -10.17 14.33 4.81
C VAL A 393 -10.57 15.70 4.22
N VAL A 394 -11.79 16.19 4.50
CA VAL A 394 -12.19 17.56 4.15
C VAL A 394 -11.26 18.56 4.84
N GLY A 395 -10.55 19.37 4.04
CA GLY A 395 -9.56 20.32 4.54
C GLY A 395 -8.13 19.77 4.59
N GLU A 396 -7.94 18.49 4.27
CA GLU A 396 -6.62 17.93 4.03
C GLU A 396 -5.97 18.64 2.84
N ALA A 397 -4.82 19.28 3.07
CA ALA A 397 -4.04 19.87 1.99
C ALA A 397 -3.66 18.75 1.02
N LYS A 398 -3.72 19.01 -0.31
CA LYS A 398 -3.16 18.09 -1.31
C LYS A 398 -1.77 17.68 -0.82
N THR A 399 -1.51 16.38 -0.70
CA THR A 399 -0.22 15.80 -0.30
C THR A 399 0.84 16.28 -1.27
N ARG A 400 1.40 17.46 -1.00
CA ARG A 400 2.56 17.99 -1.67
C ARG A 400 3.75 17.62 -0.82
N ASP A 401 4.35 16.51 -1.22
CA ASP A 401 5.74 16.17 -0.98
C ASP A 401 6.08 15.67 0.44
N ALA A 402 5.94 14.36 0.65
CA ALA A 402 6.34 13.63 1.86
C ALA A 402 7.86 13.64 2.15
N ARG A 403 8.64 14.49 1.49
CA ARG A 403 10.00 14.86 1.91
C ARG A 403 10.00 15.84 3.09
N ASN A 404 8.86 16.41 3.49
CA ASN A 404 8.77 17.37 4.57
C ASN A 404 8.29 16.73 5.90
N LEU A 405 9.11 16.81 6.95
CA LEU A 405 8.78 16.43 8.33
C LEU A 405 7.48 17.08 8.83
N ASP A 406 7.16 18.29 8.37
CA ASP A 406 5.94 18.99 8.76
C ASP A 406 4.65 18.25 8.34
N ASP A 407 4.69 17.48 7.25
CA ASP A 407 3.50 16.76 6.79
C ASP A 407 3.27 15.47 7.59
N LEU A 408 4.36 14.81 8.03
CA LEU A 408 4.29 13.67 8.96
C LEU A 408 3.62 14.08 10.28
N TYR A 409 4.09 15.17 10.89
CA TYR A 409 3.55 15.64 12.16
C TYR A 409 2.14 16.21 12.03
N ARG A 410 1.74 16.67 10.83
CA ARG A 410 0.36 17.06 10.56
C ARG A 410 -0.59 15.86 10.59
N GLY A 411 -0.22 14.77 9.91
CA GLY A 411 -1.00 13.51 9.97
C GLY A 411 -1.15 13.00 11.40
N GLN A 412 -0.05 12.92 12.15
CA GLN A 412 -0.08 12.50 13.55
C GLN A 412 -0.99 13.38 14.43
N LEU A 413 -1.01 14.70 14.19
CA LEU A 413 -1.89 15.61 14.92
C LEU A 413 -3.37 15.32 14.62
N GLU A 414 -3.70 15.07 13.36
CA GLU A 414 -5.06 14.78 12.90
C GLU A 414 -5.55 13.44 13.46
N ASP A 415 -4.72 12.40 13.42
CA ASP A 415 -5.06 11.07 13.96
C ASP A 415 -5.38 11.14 15.45
N VAL A 416 -4.54 11.85 16.21
CA VAL A 416 -4.76 12.01 17.65
C VAL A 416 -6.02 12.82 17.94
N ASP A 417 -6.31 13.85 17.13
CA ASP A 417 -7.55 14.62 17.26
C ASP A 417 -8.80 13.80 16.95
N GLU A 418 -8.74 12.92 15.95
CA GLU A 418 -9.83 12.00 15.62
C GLU A 418 -10.07 10.99 16.75
N VAL A 419 -9.02 10.38 17.30
CA VAL A 419 -9.12 9.43 18.42
C VAL A 419 -9.67 10.13 19.66
N ILE A 420 -9.22 11.35 19.96
CA ILE A 420 -9.75 12.15 21.09
C ILE A 420 -11.23 12.47 20.87
N CYS A 421 -11.65 12.80 19.65
CA CYS A 421 -13.05 13.09 19.34
C CYS A 421 -13.94 11.85 19.49
N ALA A 422 -13.46 10.69 19.03
CA ALA A 422 -14.22 9.44 19.03
C ALA A 422 -14.28 8.76 20.40
N PHE A 423 -13.18 8.77 21.16
CA PHE A 423 -13.03 7.97 22.39
C PHE A 423 -12.75 8.79 23.64
N GLY A 424 -12.60 10.11 23.50
CA GLY A 424 -12.24 11.02 24.59
C GLY A 424 -10.72 11.16 24.76
N ALA A 425 -10.33 12.25 25.43
CA ALA A 425 -8.91 12.54 25.66
C ALA A 425 -8.32 11.71 26.81
N THR A 426 -7.21 11.03 26.55
CA THR A 426 -6.36 10.41 27.58
C THR A 426 -5.04 11.19 27.73
N PRO A 427 -4.32 11.07 28.87
CA PRO A 427 -3.03 11.72 29.05
C PRO A 427 -2.01 11.39 27.94
N ASP A 428 -1.95 10.13 27.48
CA ASP A 428 -1.01 9.73 26.42
C ASP A 428 -1.40 10.29 25.05
N LEU A 429 -2.70 10.35 24.72
CA LEU A 429 -3.16 11.02 23.51
C LEU A 429 -2.87 12.52 23.56
N LEU A 430 -3.04 13.16 24.72
CA LEU A 430 -2.67 14.57 24.89
C LEU A 430 -1.16 14.79 24.80
N ALA A 431 -0.32 13.83 25.20
CA ALA A 431 1.12 13.89 24.99
C ALA A 431 1.45 13.84 23.49
N ALA A 432 0.94 12.84 22.78
CA ALA A 432 1.14 12.70 21.33
C ALA A 432 0.67 13.93 20.54
N LYS A 433 -0.51 14.47 20.87
CA LYS A 433 -1.01 15.73 20.31
C LYS A 433 -0.08 16.90 20.60
N GLY A 434 0.42 16.99 21.82
CA GLY A 434 1.35 18.03 22.25
C GLY A 434 2.65 18.01 21.47
N ASP A 435 3.22 16.82 21.28
CA ASP A 435 4.47 16.61 20.53
C ASP A 435 4.29 16.98 19.05
N ALA A 436 3.23 16.48 18.39
CA ALA A 436 2.94 16.83 17.01
C ALA A 436 2.74 18.35 16.81
N LEU A 437 2.03 19.02 17.74
CA LEU A 437 1.89 20.47 17.73
C LEU A 437 3.22 21.20 17.92
N ALA A 438 4.13 20.66 18.74
CA ALA A 438 5.43 21.27 19.02
C ALA A 438 6.32 21.22 17.77
N GLU A 439 6.38 20.08 17.11
CA GLU A 439 7.16 19.85 15.89
C GLU A 439 6.65 20.70 14.71
N LEU A 440 5.34 20.91 14.60
CA LEU A 440 4.72 21.84 13.64
C LEU A 440 4.96 23.33 13.96
N GLY A 441 5.79 23.64 14.95
CA GLY A 441 6.04 25.01 15.41
C GLY A 441 4.86 25.68 16.12
N ARG A 442 3.77 24.96 16.41
CA ARG A 442 2.55 25.46 17.06
C ARG A 442 2.68 25.46 18.58
N SER A 443 3.76 26.04 19.10
CA SER A 443 4.18 25.90 20.50
C SER A 443 3.13 26.34 21.54
N ARG A 444 2.29 27.34 21.24
CA ARG A 444 1.26 27.80 22.18
C ARG A 444 0.15 26.76 22.35
N ALA A 445 -0.23 26.11 21.26
CA ALA A 445 -1.21 25.02 21.28
C ALA A 445 -0.61 23.80 21.98
N ALA A 446 0.63 23.42 21.65
CA ALA A 446 1.36 22.34 22.32
C ALA A 446 1.41 22.53 23.85
N LEU A 447 1.80 23.72 24.32
CA LEU A 447 1.81 24.05 25.75
C LEU A 447 0.43 23.90 26.40
N GLY A 448 -0.63 24.36 25.71
CA GLY A 448 -2.00 24.22 26.18
C GLY A 448 -2.41 22.75 26.31
N THR A 449 -2.04 21.92 25.34
CA THR A 449 -2.32 20.48 25.33
C THR A 449 -1.59 19.75 26.46
N PHE A 450 -0.27 19.96 26.62
CA PHE A 450 0.49 19.36 27.71
C PHE A 450 -0.05 19.78 29.08
N ALA A 451 -0.34 21.07 29.26
CA ALA A 451 -0.90 21.57 30.52
C ALA A 451 -2.28 20.99 30.80
N ASN A 452 -3.11 20.74 29.77
CA ASN A 452 -4.39 20.09 29.95
C ASN A 452 -4.24 18.63 30.39
N GLY A 453 -3.34 17.89 29.74
CA GLY A 453 -3.04 16.50 30.13
C GLY A 453 -2.54 16.40 31.57
N LEU A 454 -1.62 17.29 31.96
CA LEU A 454 -1.05 17.30 33.31
C LEU A 454 -2.03 17.74 34.40
N ARG A 455 -3.17 18.37 34.05
CA ARG A 455 -4.25 18.60 35.02
C ARG A 455 -4.99 17.31 35.36
N THR A 456 -5.11 16.40 34.39
CA THR A 456 -5.76 15.10 34.56
C THR A 456 -4.83 14.10 35.21
N ASP A 457 -3.58 14.02 34.74
CA ASP A 457 -2.55 13.14 35.30
C ASP A 457 -1.22 13.89 35.44
N ARG A 458 -0.91 14.28 36.68
CA ARG A 458 0.31 15.00 37.04
C ARG A 458 1.58 14.16 37.00
N THR A 459 1.43 12.85 36.85
CA THR A 459 2.50 11.86 36.91
C THR A 459 2.79 11.23 35.56
N ASN A 460 2.03 11.50 34.50
CA ASN A 460 2.29 10.91 33.19
C ASN A 460 3.66 11.36 32.63
N VAL A 461 4.54 10.40 32.37
CA VAL A 461 5.91 10.67 31.95
C VAL A 461 6.01 11.26 30.54
N ASN A 462 5.13 10.85 29.61
CA ASN A 462 5.15 11.35 28.23
C ASN A 462 4.78 12.84 28.18
N LEU A 463 3.77 13.25 28.94
CA LEU A 463 3.39 14.65 29.08
C LEU A 463 4.51 15.50 29.70
N LEU A 464 5.20 14.97 30.72
CA LEU A 464 6.32 15.64 31.38
C LEU A 464 7.51 15.81 30.41
N VAL A 465 7.89 14.74 29.72
CA VAL A 465 8.99 14.74 28.74
C VAL A 465 8.70 15.68 27.57
N GLY A 466 7.50 15.61 26.98
CA GLY A 466 7.10 16.49 25.86
C GLY A 466 7.13 17.97 26.27
N LEU A 467 6.66 18.30 27.48
CA LEU A 467 6.73 19.67 27.99
C LEU A 467 8.17 20.13 28.28
N VAL A 468 9.04 19.25 28.80
CA VAL A 468 10.48 19.55 28.94
C VAL A 468 11.10 19.88 27.59
N GLY A 469 10.85 19.06 26.56
CA GLY A 469 11.32 19.29 25.20
C GLY A 469 10.84 20.64 24.64
N LEU A 470 9.56 20.95 24.81
CA LEU A 470 8.98 22.23 24.39
C LEU A 470 9.61 23.44 25.11
N LEU A 471 9.86 23.34 26.42
CA LEU A 471 10.49 24.42 27.19
C LEU A 471 11.95 24.64 26.77
N ARG A 472 12.68 23.55 26.52
CA ARG A 472 14.05 23.57 25.98
C ARG A 472 14.10 24.27 24.63
N GLY A 473 13.27 23.84 23.68
CA GLY A 473 13.20 24.43 22.33
C GLY A 473 12.86 25.93 22.33
N ARG A 474 12.18 26.41 23.38
CA ARG A 474 11.86 27.83 23.58
C ARG A 474 12.87 28.60 24.44
N GLY A 475 13.98 27.96 24.84
CA GLY A 475 15.02 28.57 25.67
C GLY A 475 14.55 28.94 27.09
N ARG A 476 13.52 28.28 27.63
CA ARG A 476 12.96 28.57 28.97
C ARG A 476 13.68 27.81 30.08
N LYS A 477 15.01 27.93 30.14
CA LYS A 477 15.90 27.13 31.01
C LYS A 477 15.48 27.04 32.48
N ARG A 478 15.01 28.15 33.08
CA ARG A 478 14.54 28.16 34.49
C ARG A 478 13.35 27.22 34.71
N TRP A 479 12.42 27.18 33.76
CA TRP A 479 11.22 26.36 33.86
C TRP A 479 11.49 24.91 33.48
N GLU A 480 12.33 24.70 32.47
CA GLU A 480 12.84 23.38 32.09
C GLU A 480 13.49 22.69 33.30
N ARG A 481 14.43 23.37 33.99
CA ARG A 481 15.09 22.82 35.18
C ARG A 481 14.11 22.42 36.28
N ARG A 482 13.18 23.31 36.62
CA ARG A 482 12.15 23.03 37.64
C ARG A 482 11.29 21.82 37.27
N LEU A 483 10.94 21.68 35.99
CA LEU A 483 10.12 20.58 35.51
C LEU A 483 10.89 19.27 35.51
N VAL A 484 12.15 19.27 35.08
CA VAL A 484 13.03 18.09 35.13
C VAL A 484 13.23 17.65 36.58
N ASP A 485 13.58 18.56 37.49
CA ASP A 485 13.74 18.25 38.93
C ASP A 485 12.46 17.59 39.48
N TYR A 486 11.28 18.16 39.19
CA TYR A 486 9.99 17.57 39.59
C TYR A 486 9.76 16.19 38.95
N ALA A 487 9.90 16.07 37.63
CA ALA A 487 9.65 14.83 36.90
C ALA A 487 10.56 13.69 37.38
N ARG A 488 11.81 14.00 37.72
CA ARG A 488 12.80 13.06 38.27
C ARG A 488 12.45 12.56 39.68
N THR A 489 11.69 13.30 40.47
CA THR A 489 11.17 12.79 41.76
C THR A 489 10.13 11.69 41.59
N ILE A 490 9.47 11.64 40.43
CA ILE A 490 8.41 10.69 40.12
C ILE A 490 8.97 9.53 39.29
N HIS A 491 9.77 9.85 38.27
CA HIS A 491 10.33 8.93 37.28
C HIS A 491 11.85 8.95 37.32
N ALA A 492 12.40 8.44 38.43
CA ALA A 492 13.84 8.45 38.70
C ALA A 492 14.66 7.51 37.79
N ASP A 493 14.03 6.68 36.97
CA ASP A 493 14.75 5.78 36.06
C ASP A 493 14.33 5.96 34.58
N ASP A 494 13.50 6.97 34.24
CA ASP A 494 13.20 7.26 32.83
C ASP A 494 14.41 7.92 32.14
N LEU A 495 14.92 7.23 31.12
CA LEU A 495 16.13 7.61 30.38
C LEU A 495 16.01 8.98 29.70
N ARG A 496 14.83 9.36 29.20
CA ARG A 496 14.63 10.65 28.52
C ARG A 496 14.75 11.81 29.51
N LEU A 497 14.31 11.61 30.76
CA LEU A 497 14.50 12.58 31.83
C LEU A 497 15.94 12.63 32.34
N ILE A 498 16.66 11.51 32.34
CA ILE A 498 18.10 11.46 32.67
C ILE A 498 18.92 12.22 31.61
N GLU A 499 18.64 11.99 30.33
CA GLU A 499 19.26 12.74 29.22
C GLU A 499 18.93 14.24 29.35
N ALA A 500 17.69 14.58 29.71
CA ALA A 500 17.29 15.97 29.89
C ALA A 500 18.03 16.67 31.05
N ASP A 501 18.17 15.99 32.20
CA ASP A 501 18.89 16.52 33.37
C ASP A 501 20.39 16.65 33.11
N THR A 502 20.97 15.66 32.44
CA THR A 502 22.37 15.68 31.98
C THR A 502 22.65 16.92 31.14
N ALA A 503 21.80 17.18 30.13
CA ALA A 503 21.95 18.35 29.27
C ALA A 503 21.86 19.66 30.07
N LEU A 504 20.96 19.75 31.06
CA LEU A 504 20.84 20.93 31.93
C LEU A 504 22.06 21.14 32.84
N CYS A 505 22.67 20.06 33.33
CA CYS A 505 23.89 20.11 34.13
C CYS A 505 25.06 20.61 33.28
N LEU A 506 25.23 20.06 32.08
CA LEU A 506 26.25 20.49 31.12
C LEU A 506 26.07 21.95 30.68
N ASP A 507 24.85 22.38 30.40
CA ASP A 507 24.52 23.76 30.04
C ASP A 507 24.85 24.77 31.15
N ALA A 508 24.85 24.33 32.40
CA ALA A 508 25.20 25.13 33.58
C ALA A 508 26.63 24.91 34.06
N PHE A 509 27.38 24.00 33.41
CA PHE A 509 28.69 23.51 33.83
C PHE A 509 28.71 22.97 35.29
N ASP A 510 27.60 22.37 35.71
CA ASP A 510 27.47 21.68 37.00
C ASP A 510 27.95 20.23 36.85
N LEU A 511 29.27 20.06 36.75
CA LEU A 511 29.90 18.77 36.47
C LEU A 511 29.75 17.78 37.64
N GLU A 512 29.72 18.29 38.87
CA GLU A 512 29.51 17.49 40.08
C GLU A 512 28.15 16.78 40.07
N ARG A 513 27.11 17.46 39.58
CA ARG A 513 25.79 16.85 39.38
C ARG A 513 25.72 16.02 38.09
N ALA A 514 26.42 16.43 37.02
CA ALA A 514 26.35 15.74 35.73
C ALA A 514 26.86 14.29 35.80
N VAL A 515 28.00 14.05 36.46
CA VAL A 515 28.62 12.71 36.56
C VAL A 515 27.65 11.63 37.08
N PRO A 516 27.08 11.75 38.29
CA PRO A 516 26.22 10.70 38.85
C PRO A 516 24.92 10.51 38.05
N VAL A 517 24.42 11.56 37.40
CA VAL A 517 23.20 11.47 36.56
C VAL A 517 23.48 10.65 35.29
N VAL A 518 24.58 10.92 34.60
CA VAL A 518 24.95 10.18 33.38
C VAL A 518 25.32 8.73 33.71
N ASP A 519 26.09 8.52 34.78
CA ASP A 519 26.49 7.18 35.21
C ASP A 519 25.26 6.34 35.56
N ARG A 520 24.26 6.91 36.25
CA ARG A 520 22.97 6.24 36.47
C ARG A 520 22.30 5.85 35.15
N GLY A 521 22.25 6.74 34.17
CA GLY A 521 21.71 6.44 32.85
C GLY A 521 22.43 5.28 32.16
N LEU A 522 23.76 5.24 32.22
CA LEU A 522 24.56 4.17 31.64
C LEU A 522 24.29 2.81 32.31
N THR A 523 24.01 2.78 33.62
CA THR A 523 23.63 1.53 34.30
C THR A 523 22.25 0.99 33.93
N LEU A 524 21.38 1.85 33.38
CA LEU A 524 20.02 1.51 33.00
C LEU A 524 19.89 1.17 31.50
N THR A 525 20.92 1.43 30.70
CA THR A 525 20.93 1.14 29.26
C THR A 525 21.68 -0.14 28.92
N VAL A 526 21.31 -0.75 27.80
CA VAL A 526 22.03 -1.90 27.24
C VAL A 526 23.18 -1.37 26.40
N GLU A 527 24.38 -1.89 26.63
CA GLU A 527 25.57 -1.52 25.86
C GLU A 527 25.33 -1.70 24.34
N GLY A 528 25.66 -0.67 23.56
CA GLY A 528 25.39 -0.64 22.12
C GLY A 528 23.99 -0.16 21.70
N SER A 529 23.07 0.13 22.64
CA SER A 529 21.80 0.76 22.28
C SER A 529 21.96 2.23 21.88
N ARG A 530 20.94 2.80 21.21
CA ARG A 530 20.94 4.22 20.82
C ARG A 530 21.01 5.15 22.03
N GLU A 531 20.28 4.82 23.09
CA GLU A 531 20.25 5.54 24.37
C GLU A 531 21.60 5.44 25.07
N TRP A 532 22.21 4.25 25.09
CA TRP A 532 23.56 4.06 25.62
C TRP A 532 24.56 4.95 24.89
N GLY A 533 24.53 4.98 23.55
CA GLY A 533 25.36 5.85 22.74
C GLY A 533 25.25 7.33 23.13
N ARG A 534 24.01 7.86 23.26
CA ARG A 534 23.78 9.25 23.67
C ARG A 534 24.33 9.56 25.06
N LEU A 535 24.21 8.64 26.01
CA LEU A 535 24.73 8.83 27.37
C LEU A 535 26.25 8.72 27.43
N VAL A 536 26.86 7.82 26.66
CA VAL A 536 28.32 7.75 26.48
C VAL A 536 28.85 9.05 25.91
N PHE A 537 28.16 9.63 24.92
CA PHE A 537 28.50 10.94 24.36
C PHE A 537 28.53 12.03 25.43
N TYR A 538 27.49 12.12 26.26
CA TYR A 538 27.49 13.07 27.37
C TYR A 538 28.62 12.79 28.38
N ARG A 539 28.91 11.51 28.66
CA ARG A 539 29.98 11.16 29.61
C ARG A 539 31.37 11.52 29.10
N ILE A 540 31.61 11.39 27.79
CA ILE A 540 32.84 11.84 27.13
C ILE A 540 33.00 13.35 27.32
N ILE A 541 31.95 14.15 27.08
CA ILE A 541 32.00 15.60 27.31
C ILE A 541 32.35 15.92 28.76
N VAL A 542 31.70 15.26 29.73
CA VAL A 542 31.99 15.46 31.16
C VAL A 542 33.45 15.10 31.50
N ALA A 543 33.94 13.96 31.00
CA ALA A 543 35.32 13.51 31.24
C ALA A 543 36.35 14.51 30.70
N GLU A 544 36.14 15.03 29.48
CA GLU A 544 36.99 16.04 28.87
C GLU A 544 37.00 17.35 29.66
N LEU A 545 35.84 17.83 30.12
CA LEU A 545 35.74 19.05 30.92
C LEU A 545 36.39 18.93 32.32
N LEU A 546 36.41 17.71 32.88
CA LEU A 546 37.10 17.39 34.12
C LEU A 546 38.61 17.13 33.92
N GLY A 547 39.07 17.00 32.68
CA GLY A 547 40.46 16.67 32.35
C GLY A 547 40.80 15.18 32.51
N ASP A 548 39.79 14.30 32.61
CA ASP A 548 39.97 12.85 32.71
C ASP A 548 40.16 12.22 31.32
N ARG A 549 41.39 12.32 30.81
CA ARG A 549 41.75 11.82 29.47
C ARG A 549 41.69 10.30 29.35
N VAL A 550 41.92 9.57 30.45
CA VAL A 550 41.89 8.10 30.45
C VAL A 550 40.46 7.63 30.22
N LEU A 551 39.52 8.13 31.03
CA LEU A 551 38.11 7.79 30.88
C LEU A 551 37.54 8.23 29.52
N SER A 552 37.90 9.42 29.03
CA SER A 552 37.48 9.87 27.71
C SER A 552 37.95 8.92 26.59
N THR A 553 39.20 8.48 26.65
CA THR A 553 39.77 7.55 25.64
C THR A 553 39.06 6.19 25.69
N GLU A 554 38.81 5.65 26.88
CA GLU A 554 38.10 4.37 27.05
C GLU A 554 36.66 4.43 26.52
N LEU A 555 35.94 5.51 26.81
CA LEU A 555 34.56 5.71 26.34
C LEU A 555 34.49 5.90 24.82
N ARG A 556 35.46 6.58 24.22
CA ARG A 556 35.57 6.71 22.75
C ARG A 556 35.80 5.35 22.09
N ALA A 557 36.72 4.55 22.62
CA ALA A 557 36.97 3.19 22.14
C ALA A 557 35.75 2.27 22.35
N ALA A 558 34.95 2.49 23.39
CA ALA A 558 33.67 1.81 23.55
C ALA A 558 32.65 2.24 22.49
N ALA A 559 32.50 3.55 22.23
CA ALA A 559 31.57 4.06 21.22
C ALA A 559 31.90 3.57 19.79
N GLU A 560 33.20 3.51 19.43
CA GLU A 560 33.67 3.01 18.14
C GLU A 560 33.33 1.53 17.92
N ARG A 561 33.44 0.70 18.98
CA ARG A 561 33.14 -0.75 18.91
C ARG A 561 31.68 -1.05 18.56
N PHE A 562 30.76 -0.13 18.82
CA PHE A 562 29.33 -0.31 18.56
C PHE A 562 28.83 0.52 17.37
N GLU A 563 29.75 1.01 16.52
CA GLU A 563 29.43 1.81 15.33
C GLU A 563 28.50 3.01 15.63
N VAL A 564 28.59 3.57 16.84
CA VAL A 564 27.76 4.72 17.20
C VAL A 564 28.33 5.93 16.46
N GLY A 565 27.71 6.28 15.34
CA GLY A 565 28.21 7.29 14.40
C GLY A 565 28.35 8.68 15.03
N TYR A 566 29.59 9.12 15.23
CA TYR A 566 29.92 10.41 15.85
C TYR A 566 30.96 11.19 15.04
N ALA A 567 30.69 11.44 13.76
CA ALA A 567 31.55 12.27 12.91
C ALA A 567 31.73 13.71 13.42
N GLU A 568 30.88 14.18 14.35
CA GLU A 568 30.86 15.55 14.87
C GLU A 568 31.25 15.69 16.35
N LEU A 569 31.61 14.58 17.04
CA LEU A 569 31.87 14.58 18.49
C LEU A 569 33.00 15.53 18.88
N ASP A 570 34.12 15.49 18.15
CA ASP A 570 35.27 16.35 18.47
C ASP A 570 34.95 17.84 18.33
N HIS A 571 34.14 18.20 17.34
CA HIS A 571 33.69 19.58 17.16
C HIS A 571 32.79 20.05 18.32
N VAL A 572 31.88 19.19 18.79
CA VAL A 572 30.99 19.50 19.91
C VAL A 572 31.79 19.60 21.21
N VAL A 573 32.68 18.66 21.49
CA VAL A 573 33.56 18.68 22.67
C VAL A 573 34.39 19.96 22.70
N GLU A 574 35.01 20.32 21.58
CA GLU A 574 35.81 21.55 21.47
C GLU A 574 34.96 22.81 21.73
N THR A 575 33.76 22.85 21.15
CA THR A 575 32.83 23.97 21.31
C THR A 575 32.33 24.11 22.75
N VAL A 576 32.08 23.00 23.45
CA VAL A 576 31.69 23.01 24.86
C VAL A 576 32.89 23.41 25.74
N ARG A 577 34.08 22.88 25.47
CA ARG A 577 35.31 23.23 26.19
C ARG A 577 35.62 24.73 26.11
N HIS A 578 35.59 25.30 24.91
CA HIS A 578 35.79 26.75 24.73
C HIS A 578 34.72 27.63 25.40
N ARG A 579 33.51 27.12 25.64
CA ARG A 579 32.48 27.83 26.41
C ARG A 579 32.76 27.72 27.91
N TYR A 580 33.18 26.54 28.38
CA TYR A 580 33.55 26.30 29.76
C TYR A 580 34.76 27.16 30.18
N GLU A 581 35.82 27.18 29.38
CA GLU A 581 37.03 27.99 29.59
C GLU A 581 36.76 29.50 29.58
N ARG A 582 35.71 29.96 28.88
CA ARG A 582 35.30 31.37 28.87
C ARG A 582 34.48 31.77 30.10
N GLN A 583 33.81 30.81 30.73
CA GLN A 583 32.98 31.05 31.91
C GLN A 583 33.77 30.92 33.22
N ARG A 584 34.78 30.05 33.21
CA ARG A 584 35.79 29.93 34.26
C ARG A 584 36.77 31.10 34.22
#